data_AF-A0A938FQ70-F1
#
_entry.id   AF-A0A938FQ70-F1
#
_cell.length_a   1.000
_cell.length_b   1.000
_cell.length_c   1.000
_cell.angle_alpha   90.00
_cell.angle_beta   90.00
_cell.angle_gamma   90.00
#
_symmetry.space_group_name_H-M   'P 1'
#
loop_
_entity.id
_entity.type
_entity.pdbx_description
1 polymer ?
#
loop_
_entity_poly.entity_id
_entity_poly.type
_entity_poly.pdbx_seq_one_letter_code
_entity_poly.pdbx_strand_id
1 'polypeptide(L)' 'MPQKLRGKWALGIVPRHLTWIIKDKLAICERPGGFGVNHRRVRRQEEIIWLRENEFGCVISISTAPHNLHSYD' A
#
# COMPACT_ATOMS: atom_id res chain seq x y z
N MET A 1 -17.18 -5.47 2.09
CA MET A 1 -16.11 -6.34 1.56
C MET A 1 -15.43 -5.60 0.41
N PRO A 2 -14.09 -5.45 0.39
CA PRO A 2 -13.42 -4.85 -0.76
C PRO A 2 -13.70 -5.71 -2.00
N GLN A 3 -14.03 -5.04 -3.10
CA GLN A 3 -14.37 -5.68 -4.37
C GLN A 3 -13.14 -6.47 -4.86
N LYS A 4 -13.24 -7.81 -4.95
CA LYS A 4 -12.18 -8.65 -5.52
C LYS A 4 -12.02 -8.31 -7.00
N LEU A 5 -10.97 -7.57 -7.32
CA LEU A 5 -10.56 -7.33 -8.70
C LEU A 5 -10.17 -8.67 -9.34
N ARG A 6 -10.50 -8.87 -10.62
CA ARG A 6 -10.20 -10.10 -11.39
C ARG A 6 -9.22 -9.78 -12.51
N GLY A 7 -8.35 -10.74 -12.85
CA GLY A 7 -7.39 -10.61 -13.95
C GLY A 7 -6.15 -9.78 -13.58
N LYS A 8 -5.48 -9.16 -14.56
CA LYS A 8 -4.22 -8.38 -14.35
C LYS A 8 -4.33 -7.26 -13.28
N TRP A 9 -5.55 -6.79 -13.03
CA TRP A 9 -5.86 -5.77 -12.02
C TRP A 9 -6.03 -6.33 -10.61
N ALA A 10 -6.04 -7.65 -10.45
CA ALA A 10 -6.12 -8.32 -9.15
C ALA A 10 -4.81 -8.19 -8.35
N LEU A 11 -3.68 -7.92 -9.02
CA LEU A 11 -2.35 -7.90 -8.40
C LEU A 11 -1.97 -6.54 -7.82
N GLY A 12 -2.77 -5.50 -8.07
CA GLY A 12 -2.44 -4.13 -7.68
C GLY A 12 -1.16 -3.60 -8.35
N ILE A 13 -0.58 -2.55 -7.77
CA ILE A 13 0.68 -1.97 -8.23
C ILE A 13 1.68 -1.80 -7.09
N VAL A 14 2.97 -1.89 -7.38
CA VAL A 14 4.02 -1.70 -6.36
C VAL A 14 3.93 -0.27 -5.76
N PRO A 15 3.98 -0.12 -4.42
CA PRO A 15 4.13 1.18 -3.76
C PRO A 15 5.34 1.96 -4.29
N ARG A 16 5.23 3.29 -4.34
CA ARG A 16 6.36 4.13 -4.78
C ARG A 16 7.53 4.04 -3.80
N HIS A 17 8.74 4.10 -4.34
CA HIS A 17 9.99 4.05 -3.57
C HIS A 17 10.08 2.82 -2.64
N LEU A 18 9.46 1.69 -3.03
CA LEU A 18 9.57 0.44 -2.28
C LEU A 18 11.01 -0.06 -2.31
N THR A 19 11.61 -0.13 -1.14
CA THR A 19 13.00 -0.54 -0.93
C THR A 19 13.04 -1.62 0.13
N TRP A 20 13.58 -2.78 -0.23
CA TRP A 20 13.85 -3.85 0.73
C TRP A 20 15.04 -3.47 1.60
N ILE A 21 14.84 -3.44 2.91
CA ILE A 21 15.93 -3.36 3.89
C ILE A 21 16.43 -4.77 4.20
N ILE A 22 15.48 -5.70 4.37
CA ILE A 22 15.74 -7.13 4.46
C ILE A 22 14.79 -7.80 3.48
N LYS A 23 15.32 -8.38 2.41
CA LYS A 23 14.52 -9.00 1.35
C LYS A 23 13.52 -10.01 1.94
N ASP A 24 12.27 -9.90 1.49
CA ASP A 24 11.12 -10.75 1.88
C ASP A 24 10.77 -10.71 3.38
N LYS A 25 11.31 -9.75 4.15
CA LYS A 25 11.04 -9.58 5.59
C LYS A 25 10.67 -8.15 5.98
N LEU A 26 11.38 -7.16 5.43
CA LEU A 26 11.20 -5.75 5.77
C LEU A 26 11.45 -4.87 4.55
N ALA A 27 10.42 -4.14 4.14
CA ALA A 27 10.50 -3.09 3.14
C ALA A 27 9.99 -1.77 3.70
N ILE A 28 10.52 -0.68 3.16
CA ILE A 28 9.99 0.67 3.35
C ILE A 28 9.45 1.17 2.01
N CYS A 29 8.43 2.02 2.03
CA CYS A 29 7.92 2.66 0.83
C CYS A 29 7.38 4.05 1.16
N GLU A 30 7.14 4.85 0.13
CA GLU A 30 6.31 6.04 0.24
C GLU A 30 4.90 5.65 0.68
N ARG A 31 4.26 6.51 1.48
CA ARG A 31 2.87 6.29 1.91
C ARG A 31 1.95 6.00 0.72
N PRO A 32 1.24 4.87 0.69
CA PRO A 32 0.28 4.55 -0.37
C PRO A 32 -0.72 5.69 -0.68
N GLY A 33 -0.88 5.97 -1.98
CA GLY A 33 -1.59 7.14 -2.49
C GLY A 33 -0.74 8.42 -2.58
N GLY A 34 0.53 8.34 -2.21
CA GLY A 34 1.54 9.39 -2.28
C GLY A 34 1.47 10.45 -1.18
N PHE A 35 2.46 11.34 -1.15
CA PHE A 35 2.46 12.54 -0.30
C PHE A 35 2.01 13.77 -1.11
N GLY A 36 1.15 14.61 -0.55
CA GLY A 36 0.65 15.82 -1.21
C GLY A 36 -0.81 16.14 -0.90
N VAL A 37 -1.23 17.34 -1.29
CA VAL A 37 -2.56 17.90 -1.04
C VAL A 37 -3.66 17.13 -1.79
N ASN A 38 -3.33 16.63 -2.99
CA ASN A 38 -4.24 15.88 -3.83
C ASN A 38 -4.12 14.37 -3.56
N HIS A 39 -5.13 13.81 -2.89
CA HIS A 39 -5.19 12.39 -2.58
C HIS A 39 -5.39 11.53 -3.84
N ARG A 40 -4.48 10.60 -4.13
CA ARG A 40 -4.62 9.64 -5.24
C ARG A 40 -5.34 8.37 -4.77
N ARG A 41 -6.67 8.46 -4.58
CA ARG A 41 -7.49 7.37 -4.00
C ARG A 41 -7.35 6.05 -4.74
N VAL A 42 -7.46 6.06 -6.07
CA VAL A 42 -7.36 4.85 -6.90
C VAL A 42 -5.98 4.22 -6.76
N ARG A 43 -4.91 5.02 -6.85
CA ARG A 43 -3.55 4.52 -6.69
C ARG A 43 -3.32 3.86 -5.33
N ARG A 44 -3.80 4.50 -4.25
CA ARG A 44 -3.72 3.94 -2.89
C ARG A 44 -4.35 2.56 -2.83
N GLN A 45 -5.53 2.40 -3.41
CA GLN A 45 -6.25 1.13 -3.40
C GLN A 45 -5.44 0.04 -4.13
N GLU A 46 -4.89 0.36 -5.29
CA GLU A 46 -4.02 -0.56 -6.05
C GLU A 46 -2.73 -0.91 -5.29
N GLU A 47 -2.11 0.05 -4.59
CA GLU A 47 -0.91 -0.19 -3.77
C GLU A 47 -1.21 -1.05 -2.54
N ILE A 48 -2.38 -0.89 -1.92
CA ILE A 48 -2.82 -1.72 -0.79
C ILE A 48 -3.15 -3.15 -1.24
N ILE A 49 -3.79 -3.31 -2.40
CA ILE A 49 -4.01 -4.64 -2.99
C ILE A 49 -2.66 -5.33 -3.18
N TRP A 50 -1.67 -4.65 -3.76
CA TRP A 50 -0.36 -5.23 -3.96
C TRP A 50 0.30 -5.66 -2.65
N LEU A 51 0.24 -4.84 -1.59
CA LEU A 51 0.76 -5.21 -0.27
C LEU A 51 0.09 -6.47 0.30
N ARG A 52 -1.22 -6.62 0.11
CA ARG A 52 -1.98 -7.80 0.57
C ARG A 52 -1.62 -9.06 -0.22
N GLU A 53 -1.54 -8.94 -1.53
CA GLU A 53 -1.17 -10.07 -2.41
C GLU A 53 0.29 -10.51 -2.24
N ASN A 54 1.17 -9.63 -1.74
CA ASN A 54 2.55 -9.94 -1.39
C ASN A 54 2.74 -10.31 0.09
N GLU A 55 1.64 -10.67 0.78
CA GLU A 55 1.65 -11.30 2.11
C GLU A 55 2.31 -10.45 3.22
N PHE A 56 2.29 -9.13 3.11
CA PHE A 56 2.72 -8.26 4.21
C PHE A 56 1.75 -8.40 5.40
N GLY A 57 2.18 -9.09 6.45
CA GLY A 57 1.37 -9.33 7.65
C GLY A 57 1.27 -8.14 8.61
N CYS A 58 2.11 -7.11 8.44
CA CYS A 58 2.10 -5.91 9.28
C CYS A 58 2.51 -4.68 8.46
N VAL A 59 1.75 -3.59 8.60
CA VAL A 59 2.05 -2.29 8.01
C VAL A 59 2.16 -1.26 9.12
N ILE A 60 3.32 -0.61 9.23
CA ILE A 60 3.58 0.43 10.23
C ILE A 60 3.65 1.78 9.51
N SER A 61 2.78 2.71 9.90
CA SER A 61 2.87 4.10 9.45
C SER A 61 3.73 4.90 10.42
N ILE A 62 4.75 5.56 9.90
CA ILE A 62 5.58 6.54 10.63
C ILE A 62 5.07 7.98 10.48
N SER A 63 3.89 8.17 9.88
CA SER A 63 3.29 9.50 9.72
C SER A 63 2.80 10.01 11.07
N THR A 64 3.01 11.29 11.36
CA THR A 64 2.58 11.94 12.62
C THR A 64 1.07 11.94 12.83
N ALA A 65 0.30 11.88 11.72
CA ALA A 65 -1.15 11.86 11.74
C ALA A 65 -1.70 10.52 11.21
N PRO A 66 -2.82 10.02 11.75
CA PRO A 66 -3.40 8.70 11.40
C PRO A 66 -4.11 8.68 10.04
N HIS A 67 -3.78 9.61 9.14
CA HIS A 67 -4.49 9.79 7.88
C HIS A 67 -4.45 8.52 7.03
N ASN A 68 -5.64 7.96 6.78
CA ASN A 68 -5.85 6.78 5.95
C ASN A 68 -5.32 5.46 6.57
N LEU A 69 -5.07 5.41 7.87
CA LEU A 69 -4.74 4.15 8.56
C LEU A 69 -5.84 3.10 8.37
N HIS A 70 -7.10 3.53 8.43
CA HIS A 70 -8.26 2.66 8.17
C HIS A 70 -8.29 2.02 6.77
N SER A 71 -7.40 2.44 5.86
CA SER A 71 -7.31 1.83 4.53
C SER A 71 -6.54 0.52 4.55
N TYR A 72 -5.73 0.28 5.58
CA TYR A 72 -4.91 -0.93 5.73
C TYR A 72 -5.63 -2.05 6.48
N ASP A 73 -6.70 -1.73 7.21
CA ASP A 73 -7.59 -2.67 7.92
C ASP A 73 -8.16 -3.78 7.02
#